data_AF-A0A1V5K1X6-F1
#
_entry.id   AF-A0A1V5K1X6-F1
#
_cell.length_a   1.000
_cell.length_b   1.000
_cell.length_c   1.000
_cell.angle_alpha   90.00
_cell.angle_beta   90.00
_cell.angle_gamma   90.00
#
_symmetry.space_group_name_H-M   'P 1'
#
loop_
_entity.id
_entity.type
_entity.pdbx_description
1 polymer ?
#
loop_
_entity_poly.entity_id
_entity_poly.type
_entity_poly.pdbx_seq_one_letter_code
_entity_poly.pdbx_strand_id
1 'polypeptide(L)'
;MFVLAFKIAGPATIALFLTNLTLGLVARTLPQMNVFIVGLPLNILVGISAVLIALPILVNLFSTLLNTMWEDIYFIIRSMRV
;
A
#
# COMPACT_ATOMS: atom_id res chain seq x y z
N MET A 1 -13.68 -6.02 3.57
CA MET A 1 -12.97 -4.71 3.62
C MET A 1 -11.52 -4.81 4.10
N PHE A 2 -11.21 -5.46 5.23
CA PHE A 2 -9.82 -5.54 5.75
C PHE A 2 -8.78 -6.09 4.76
N VAL A 3 -9.11 -7.20 4.07
CA VAL A 3 -8.21 -7.82 3.08
C VAL A 3 -7.90 -6.89 1.91
N LEU A 4 -8.87 -6.07 1.48
CA LEU A 4 -8.67 -5.09 0.40
C LEU A 4 -7.79 -3.93 0.85
N ALA A 5 -8.03 -3.39 2.05
CA ALA A 5 -7.18 -2.36 2.63
C ALA A 5 -5.73 -2.85 2.76
N PHE A 6 -5.53 -4.11 3.18
CA PHE A 6 -4.21 -4.72 3.28
C PHE A 6 -3.54 -4.95 1.91
N LYS A 7 -4.30 -5.35 0.89
CA LYS A 7 -3.79 -5.47 -0.50
C LYS A 7 -3.35 -4.12 -1.09
N ILE A 8 -4.06 -3.04 -0.75
CA ILE A 8 -3.75 -1.69 -1.24
C ILE A 8 -2.57 -1.08 -0.49
N ALA A 9 -2.59 -1.11 0.85
CA ALA A 9 -1.55 -0.50 1.68
C ALA A 9 -0.29 -1.38 1.80
N GLY A 10 -0.43 -2.70 1.66
CA GLY A 10 0.63 -3.68 1.92
C GLY A 10 1.98 -3.38 1.26
N PRO A 11 2.06 -3.14 -0.06
CA PRO A 11 3.32 -2.87 -0.74
C PRO A 11 4.05 -1.64 -0.15
N ALA A 12 3.33 -0.55 0.08
CA ALA A 12 3.89 0.68 0.65
C ALA A 12 4.27 0.50 2.13
N THR A 13 3.43 -0.17 2.93
CA THR A 13 3.71 -0.43 4.34
C THR A 13 4.93 -1.31 4.52
N ILE A 14 5.09 -2.37 3.71
CA ILE A 14 6.27 -3.25 3.77
C ILE A 14 7.55 -2.48 3.41
N ALA A 15 7.52 -1.68 2.34
CA ALA A 15 8.67 -0.88 1.93
C ALA A 15 9.10 0.12 3.01
N LEU A 16 8.15 0.84 3.61
CA LEU A 16 8.42 1.78 4.69
C LEU A 16 8.87 1.08 5.97
N PHE A 17 8.31 -0.09 6.29
CA PHE A 17 8.72 -0.88 7.43
C PHE A 17 10.19 -1.31 7.33
N LEU A 18 10.59 -1.86 6.18
CA LEU A 18 11.99 -2.23 5.90
C LEU A 18 12.93 -1.03 5.95
N THR A 19 12.48 0.12 5.44
CA THR A 19 13.27 1.37 5.46
C THR A 19 13.50 1.84 6.89
N ASN A 20 12.45 1.87 7.71
CA ASN A 20 12.57 2.26 9.12
C ASN A 20 13.42 1.28 9.93
N LEU A 21 13.32 -0.03 9.66
CA LEU A 21 14.23 -1.02 10.25
C LEU A 21 15.69 -0.74 9.89
N THR A 22 15.95 -0.47 8.61
CA THR A 22 17.31 -0.16 8.12
C THR A 22 17.84 1.12 8.76
N LEU A 23 17.04 2.19 8.81
CA LEU A 23 17.39 3.44 9.47
C LEU A 23 17.66 3.24 10.98
N GLY A 24 16.90 2.39 11.64
CA GLY A 24 17.12 2.01 13.04
C GLY A 24 18.43 1.26 13.28
N LEU A 25 18.87 0.45 12.33
CA LEU A 25 20.18 -0.19 12.37
C LEU A 25 21.31 0.83 12.15
N VAL A 26 21.15 1.72 11.16
CA VAL A 26 22.13 2.79 10.86
C VAL A 26 22.29 3.76 12.04
N ALA A 27 21.18 4.06 12.74
CA ALA A 27 21.18 4.89 13.94
C ALA A 27 22.10 4.35 15.05
N ARG A 28 22.25 3.01 15.15
CA ARG A 28 23.14 2.38 16.13
C ARG A 28 24.61 2.47 15.71
N THR A 29 24.91 2.45 14.41
CA THR A 29 26.29 2.50 13.90
C THR A 29 26.85 3.91 13.80
N LEU A 30 26.02 4.92 13.55
CA LEU A 30 26.42 6.32 13.39
C LEU A 30 25.62 7.22 14.35
N PRO A 31 25.94 7.23 15.65
CA PRO A 31 25.17 7.91 16.69
C PRO A 31 25.20 9.45 16.60
N GLN A 32 26.07 10.01 15.76
CA GLN A 32 26.21 11.45 15.53
C GLN A 32 25.37 11.95 14.35
N MET A 33 24.89 11.05 13.47
CA MET A 33 24.00 11.46 12.40
C MET A 33 22.63 11.79 12.96
N ASN A 34 22.07 12.95 12.61
CA ASN A 34 20.68 13.24 12.91
C ASN A 34 19.79 12.35 12.03
N VAL A 35 19.46 11.18 12.54
CA VAL A 35 18.65 10.16 11.86
C VAL A 35 17.28 10.72 11.46
N PHE A 36 16.76 11.74 12.16
CA PHE A 36 15.53 12.41 11.76
C PHE A 36 15.69 13.29 10.51
N ILE A 37 16.84 13.95 10.34
CA ILE A 37 17.14 14.76 9.15
C ILE A 37 17.26 13.90 7.90
N VAL A 38 17.82 12.68 8.02
CA VAL A 38 18.00 11.77 6.88
C VAL A 38 16.79 10.87 6.68
N GLY A 39 16.19 10.39 7.76
CA GLY A 39 15.10 9.42 7.71
C GLY A 39 13.80 9.98 7.13
N LEU A 40 13.46 11.24 7.41
CA LEU A 40 12.25 11.87 6.86
C LEU A 40 12.29 11.98 5.32
N PRO A 41 13.32 12.60 4.70
CA PRO A 41 13.45 12.63 3.25
C PRO A 41 13.45 11.23 2.61
N LEU A 42 14.13 10.28 3.25
CA LEU A 42 14.28 8.93 2.73
C LEU A 42 12.95 8.17 2.77
N ASN A 43 12.19 8.29 3.86
CA ASN A 43 10.85 7.71 3.98
C ASN A 43 9.88 8.30 2.96
N ILE A 44 9.96 9.60 2.65
CA ILE A 44 9.12 10.24 1.62
C ILE A 44 9.46 9.68 0.23
N LEU A 45 10.75 9.58 -0.11
CA LEU A 45 11.20 9.03 -1.39
C LEU A 45 10.79 7.56 -1.56
N VAL A 46 10.98 6.75 -0.52
CA VAL A 46 10.59 5.33 -0.55
C VAL A 46 9.07 5.19 -0.60
N GLY A 47 8.33 6.00 0.14
CA GLY A 47 6.87 5.98 0.12
C GLY A 47 6.30 6.29 -1.28
N ILE A 48 6.79 7.35 -1.91
CA ILE A 48 6.34 7.75 -3.26
C ILE A 48 6.72 6.69 -4.30
N SER A 49 7.95 6.19 -4.27
CA SER A 49 8.39 5.13 -5.21
C SER A 49 7.62 3.83 -5.02
N ALA A 50 7.34 3.42 -3.78
CA ALA A 50 6.53 2.24 -3.50
C ALA A 50 5.10 2.38 -4.02
N VAL A 51 4.49 3.56 -3.88
CA VAL A 51 3.16 3.84 -4.45
C VAL A 51 3.19 3.78 -5.98
N LEU A 52 4.19 4.40 -6.62
CA LEU A 52 4.34 4.36 -8.08
C LEU A 52 4.46 2.93 -8.62
N ILE A 53 5.24 2.08 -7.95
CA ILE A 53 5.39 0.67 -8.32
C ILE A 53 4.08 -0.11 -8.08
N ALA A 54 3.31 0.25 -7.06
CA ALA A 54 2.05 -0.39 -6.73
C ALA A 54 0.86 0.06 -7.61
N LEU A 55 0.98 1.15 -8.38
CA LEU A 55 -0.11 1.68 -9.21
C LEU A 55 -0.73 0.66 -10.18
N PRO A 56 0.03 -0.15 -10.95
CA PRO A 56 -0.56 -1.14 -11.87
C PRO A 56 -1.40 -2.18 -11.12
N ILE A 57 -0.95 -2.58 -9.93
CA ILE A 57 -1.65 -3.54 -9.06
C ILE A 57 -2.95 -2.93 -8.57
N LEU A 58 -2.93 -1.64 -8.20
CA LEU A 58 -4.11 -0.89 -7.78
C LEU A 58 -5.18 -0.85 -8.89
N VAL A 59 -4.78 -0.54 -10.13
CA VAL A 59 -5.69 -0.47 -11.28
C VAL A 59 -6.36 -1.83 -11.54
N ASN A 60 -5.58 -2.92 -11.51
CA ASN A 60 -6.13 -4.27 -11.69
C ASN A 60 -7.11 -4.66 -10.56
N LEU A 61 -6.77 -4.32 -9.31
CA LEU A 61 -7.68 -4.53 -8.17
C LEU A 61 -8.97 -3.75 -8.35
N PHE A 62 -8.90 -2.49 -8.78
CA PHE A 62 -10.06 -1.64 -8.99
C PHE A 62 -10.98 -2.20 -10.08
N SER A 63 -10.41 -2.66 -11.21
CA SER A 63 -11.17 -3.30 -12.28
C SER A 63 -11.89 -4.56 -11.80
N THR A 64 -11.20 -5.39 -11.00
CA THR A 64 -11.79 -6.61 -10.43
C THR A 64 -12.96 -6.28 -9.49
N LEU A 65 -12.77 -5.29 -8.61
CA LEU A 65 -13.80 -4.86 -7.67
C LEU A 65 -15.05 -4.33 -8.39
N LEU A 66 -14.87 -3.51 -9.42
CA LEU A 66 -15.98 -3.01 -10.21
C LEU A 66 -16.75 -4.15 -10.89
N ASN A 67 -16.06 -5.14 -11.46
CA ASN A 67 -16.71 -6.29 -12.09
C ASN A 67 -17.52 -7.11 -11.08
N THR A 68 -16.96 -7.39 -9.90
CA THR A 68 -17.69 -8.08 -8.82
C THR A 68 -18.92 -7.29 -8.38
N MET A 69 -18.80 -5.96 -8.24
CA MET A 69 -19.95 -5.12 -7.91
C MET A 69 -21.05 -5.17 -8.98
N TRP A 70 -20.69 -5.21 -10.26
CA TRP A 70 -21.66 -5.37 -11.35
C TRP A 70 -22.37 -6.72 -11.25
N GLU A 71 -21.63 -7.81 -11.05
CA GLU A 71 -22.20 -9.15 -10.86
C GLU A 71 -23.16 -9.21 -9.67
N ASP A 72 -22.79 -8.61 -8.53
CA ASP A 72 -23.63 -8.53 -7.34
C ASP A 72 -24.94 -7.75 -7.62
N ILE A 73 -24.86 -6.64 -8.36
CA ILE A 73 -26.05 -5.87 -8.78
C ILE A 73 -26.95 -6.72 -9.68
N TYR A 74 -26.40 -7.42 -10.67
CA TYR A 74 -27.17 -8.29 -11.55
C TYR A 74 -27.82 -9.44 -10.79
N PHE A 75 -27.13 -10.02 -9.82
CA PHE A 75 -27.66 -11.05 -8.94
C PHE A 75 -28.87 -10.55 -8.15
N ILE A 76 -28.75 -9.37 -7.52
CA ILE A 76 -29.84 -8.77 -6.73
C ILE A 76 -31.07 -8.46 -7.60
N ILE A 77 -30.86 -7.87 -8.77
CA ILE A 77 -31.96 -7.54 -9.70
C ILE A 77 -32.68 -8.81 -10.16
N ARG A 78 -31.93 -9.90 -10.43
CA ARG A 78 -32.50 -11.18 -10.82
C ARG A 78 -33.24 -11.86 -9.66
N SER A 79 -32.73 -11.77 -8.44
CA SER A 79 -33.38 -12.37 -7.27
C SER A 79 -34.68 -11.67 -6.89
N MET A 80 -34.86 -10.39 -7.24
CA MET A 80 -36.10 -9.64 -7.02
C MET A 80 -37.19 -9.91 -8.06
N ARG A 81 -36.85 -10.57 -9.17
CA ARG A 81 -37.79 -10.86 -10.27
C ARG A 81 -38.45 -12.25 -10.15
N VAL A 82 -38.33 -12.89 -8.97
CA VAL A 82 -38.98 -14.14 -8.54
C VAL A 82 -39.89 -13.81 -7.37
#